data_AF-A0A934FJ59-F1
#
_entry.id   AF-A0A934FJ59-F1
#
_cell.length_a   1.000
_cell.length_b   1.000
_cell.length_c   1.000
_cell.angle_alpha   90.00
_cell.angle_beta   90.00
_cell.angle_gamma   90.00
#
_symmetry.space_group_name_H-M   'P 1'
#
loop_
_entity.id
_entity.type
_entity.pdbx_description
1 polymer ?
#
loop_
_entity_poly.entity_id
_entity_poly.type
_entity_poly.pdbx_seq_one_letter_code
_entity_poly.pdbx_strand_id
1 'polypeptide(L)' 'FMRKLWFQPLQGLSLGRPGSLSFYRDLDEVAAFDAHPGNFVKDDNGVVLPIDLVLVRADAALQAAFAPFLD' A
#
# COMPACT_ATOMS: atom_id res chain seq x y z
N PHE A 1 -1.77 11.78 9.90
CA PHE A 1 -1.85 12.23 8.49
C PHE A 1 -2.84 11.39 7.70
N MET A 2 -2.60 10.08 7.50
CA MET A 2 -3.46 9.17 6.72
C MET A 2 -4.97 9.23 7.05
N ARG A 3 -5.35 9.26 8.34
CA ARG A 3 -6.76 9.36 8.75
C ARG A 3 -7.47 10.63 8.24
N LYS A 4 -6.75 11.75 8.04
CA LYS A 4 -7.30 12.99 7.43
C LYS A 4 -7.56 12.86 5.93
N LEU A 5 -6.95 11.85 5.30
CA LEU A 5 -7.14 11.49 3.89
C LEU A 5 -8.13 10.33 3.72
N TRP A 6 -8.89 9.99 4.78
CA TRP A 6 -9.87 8.90 4.82
C TRP A 6 -9.28 7.48 4.74
N PHE A 7 -7.98 7.35 4.96
CA PHE A 7 -7.34 6.05 5.08
C PHE A 7 -7.49 5.49 6.51
N GLN A 8 -7.94 4.25 6.61
CA GLN A 8 -7.99 3.44 7.82
C GLN A 8 -6.83 2.44 7.85
N PRO A 9 -6.24 2.13 9.01
CA PRO A 9 -5.19 1.13 9.11
C PRO A 9 -5.76 -0.29 8.92
N LEU A 10 -5.11 -1.10 8.10
CA LEU A 10 -5.40 -2.53 7.97
C LEU A 10 -4.69 -3.29 9.09
N GLN A 11 -5.39 -3.53 10.20
CA GLN A 11 -4.78 -4.16 11.38
C GLN A 11 -4.40 -5.62 11.11
N GLY A 12 -3.23 -6.03 11.56
CA GLY A 12 -2.72 -7.39 11.38
C GLY A 12 -2.14 -7.68 9.98
N LEU A 13 -2.30 -6.79 9.01
CA LEU A 13 -1.72 -6.93 7.68
C LEU A 13 -0.35 -6.22 7.60
N SER A 14 0.72 -6.99 7.65
CA SER A 14 2.10 -6.52 7.43
C SER A 14 2.61 -7.12 6.12
N LEU A 15 2.82 -6.29 5.11
CA LEU A 15 3.42 -6.71 3.84
C LEU A 15 4.92 -6.38 3.83
N GLY A 16 5.76 -7.33 3.40
CA GLY A 16 7.21 -7.16 3.38
C GLY A 16 7.85 -7.31 4.76
N ARG A 17 8.24 -6.20 5.39
CA ARG A 17 8.96 -6.23 6.68
C ARG A 17 7.99 -6.20 7.87
N PRO A 18 8.32 -6.88 8.99
CA PRO A 18 7.53 -6.77 10.22
C PRO A 18 7.40 -5.32 10.67
N GLY A 19 6.17 -4.87 10.93
CA GLY A 19 5.88 -3.50 11.36
C GLY A 19 5.62 -2.50 10.23
N SER A 20 5.66 -2.94 8.97
CA SER A 20 5.25 -2.10 7.83
C SER A 20 3.77 -1.77 7.96
N LEU A 21 3.43 -0.50 7.76
CA LEU A 21 2.05 -0.01 7.89
C LEU A 21 1.27 -0.21 6.59
N SER A 22 0.04 -0.70 6.72
CA SER A 22 -0.89 -0.87 5.60
C SER A 22 -2.16 -0.06 5.88
N PHE A 23 -2.69 0.59 4.86
CA PHE A 23 -3.90 1.40 4.96
C PHE A 23 -4.85 1.12 3.81
N TYR A 24 -6.14 1.35 4.04
CA TYR A 24 -7.19 1.25 3.04
C TYR A 24 -8.12 2.46 3.11
N ARG A 25 -8.57 2.92 1.95
CA ARG A 25 -9.59 3.96 1.82
C ARG A 25 -10.73 3.42 0.98
N ASP A 26 -11.88 3.28 1.62
CA ASP A 26 -13.07 2.69 1.02
C ASP A 26 -13.68 3.56 -0.09
N LEU A 27 -13.58 4.88 0.02
CA LEU A 27 -14.17 5.85 -0.92
C LEU A 27 -13.82 5.58 -2.39
N ASP A 28 -12.60 5.11 -2.65
CA ASP A 28 -12.08 4.82 -3.99
C ASP A 28 -11.36 3.47 -4.06
N GLU A 29 -11.58 2.60 -3.06
CA GLU A 29 -11.01 1.25 -2.96
C GLU A 29 -9.48 1.22 -3.09
N VAL A 30 -8.80 2.21 -2.54
CA VAL A 30 -7.34 2.33 -2.62
C VAL A 30 -6.69 1.75 -1.37
N ALA A 31 -5.78 0.79 -1.56
CA ALA A 31 -4.85 0.35 -0.54
C ALA A 31 -3.50 1.08 -0.69
N ALA A 32 -2.91 1.48 0.44
CA ALA A 32 -1.61 2.13 0.53
C ALA A 32 -0.72 1.33 1.47
N PHE A 33 0.43 0.88 0.97
CA PHE A 33 1.38 0.06 1.71
C PHE A 33 2.69 0.83 1.90
N ASP A 34 3.19 0.82 3.13
CA ASP A 34 4.52 1.34 3.43
C ASP A 34 5.58 0.49 2.73
N ALA A 35 6.31 1.11 1.82
CA ALA A 35 7.37 0.43 1.08
C ALA A 35 8.65 0.26 1.92
N HIS A 36 8.79 0.93 3.07
CA HIS A 36 10.01 0.94 3.88
C HIS A 36 11.28 1.39 3.09
N PRO A 37 12.35 1.81 3.79
CA PRO A 37 13.61 2.17 3.13
C PRO A 37 14.21 0.96 2.41
N GLY A 38 14.49 1.09 1.11
CA GLY A 38 15.14 0.04 0.31
C GLY A 38 14.42 -0.32 -0.99
N ASN A 39 13.19 0.15 -1.19
CA ASN A 39 12.48 -0.02 -2.46
C ASN A 39 12.84 1.13 -3.41
N PHE A 40 13.50 0.77 -4.51
CA PHE A 40 13.95 1.73 -5.52
C PHE A 40 13.58 1.24 -6.92
N VAL A 41 13.22 2.17 -7.80
CA VAL A 41 13.28 1.93 -9.24
C VAL A 41 14.64 2.44 -9.73
N LYS A 42 15.31 1.63 -10.54
CA LYS A 42 16.44 2.09 -11.35
C LYS A 42 15.97 2.25 -12.79
N ASP A 43 16.23 3.41 -13.38
CA ASP A 43 16.09 3.58 -14.82
C ASP A 43 17.34 3.05 -15.56
N ASP A 44 17.25 2.96 -16.89
CA ASP A 44 18.34 2.48 -17.75
C ASP A 44 19.58 3.40 -17.72
N ASN A 45 19.45 4.63 -17.22
CA ASN A 45 20.54 5.58 -17.03
C ASN A 45 21.20 5.46 -15.65
N GLY A 46 20.73 4.53 -14.80
CA GLY A 46 21.25 4.29 -13.46
C GLY A 46 20.71 5.26 -12.40
N VAL A 47 19.70 6.07 -12.71
CA VAL A 47 19.01 6.94 -11.75
C VAL A 47 18.22 6.08 -10.77
N VAL A 48 18.46 6.29 -9.48
CA VAL A 48 17.78 5.57 -8.39
C VAL A 48 16.67 6.46 -7.83
N LEU A 49 15.42 6.02 -7.97
CA LEU A 49 14.25 6.71 -7.45
C LEU A 49 13.69 5.93 -6.25
N PRO A 50 13.62 6.52 -5.05
CA PRO A 50 12.96 5.88 -3.92
C PRO A 50 11.46 5.74 -4.18
N ILE A 51 10.90 4.60 -3.83
CA ILE A 51 9.46 4.35 -3.91
C ILE A 51 8.89 4.59 -2.52
N ASP A 52 8.22 5.72 -2.34
CA ASP A 52 7.51 6.03 -1.08
C ASP A 52 6.10 5.43 -1.03
N LEU A 53 5.49 5.16 -2.20
CA LEU A 53 4.14 4.62 -2.32
C LEU A 53 3.95 3.88 -3.66
N VAL A 54 3.33 2.70 -3.62
CA VAL A 54 2.77 2.03 -4.80
C VAL A 54 1.25 2.08 -4.72
N LEU A 55 0.61 2.57 -5.78
CA LEU A 55 -0.84 2.56 -5.94
C LEU A 55 -1.21 1.45 -6.93
N VAL A 56 -2.07 0.53 -6.50
CA VAL A 56 -2.58 -0.55 -7.34
C VAL A 56 -4.09 -0.40 -7.43
N ARG A 57 -4.64 -0.50 -8.64
CA ARG A 57 -6.09 -0.60 -8.80
C ARG A 57 -6.48 -2.07 -8.69
N ALA A 58 -7.27 -2.41 -7.68
CA ALA A 58 -7.74 -3.77 -7.50
C ALA A 58 -8.72 -4.15 -8.61
N ASP A 59 -8.51 -5.32 -9.21
CA ASP A 59 -9.52 -5.99 -10.01
C ASP A 59 -10.43 -6.84 -9.09
N ALA A 60 -11.44 -7.48 -9.68
CA ALA A 60 -12.41 -8.27 -8.92
C ALA A 60 -11.76 -9.39 -8.08
N ALA A 61 -10.66 -9.99 -8.56
CA ALA A 61 -9.97 -11.06 -7.82
C ALA A 61 -9.24 -10.48 -6.60
N LEU A 62 -8.57 -9.35 -6.77
CA LEU A 62 -7.86 -8.69 -5.68
C LEU A 62 -8.83 -8.09 -4.64
N GLN A 63 -9.96 -7.51 -5.08
CA GLN A 63 -11.03 -7.06 -4.18
C GLN A 63 -11.53 -8.21 -3.29
N ALA A 64 -11.82 -9.37 -3.88
CA ALA A 64 -12.28 -10.55 -3.13
C ALA A 64 -11.24 -11.04 -2.11
N ALA A 65 -9.95 -10.98 -2.46
CA ALA A 65 -8.87 -11.36 -1.56
C ALA A 65 -8.71 -10.42 -0.36
N PHE A 66 -9.07 -9.13 -0.51
CA PHE A 66 -8.99 -8.14 0.56
C PHE A 66 -10.21 -8.09 1.46
N ALA A 67 -11.36 -8.63 1.04
CA ALA A 67 -12.60 -8.64 1.82
C ALA A 67 -12.47 -9.07 3.29
N PRO A 68 -11.65 -10.08 3.68
CA PRO A 68 -11.48 -10.46 5.09
C PRO A 68 -10.75 -9.45 5.97
N PHE A 69 -10.17 -8.41 5.39
CA PHE A 69 -9.36 -7.39 6.08
C PHE A 69 -10.01 -6.01 6.07
N LEU A 70 -11.18 -5.88 5.46
CA LEU A 70 -11.95 -4.65 5.33
C LEU A 70 -13.12 -4.69 6.31
N ASP A 71 -12.86 -4.34 7.57
CA ASP A 71 -13.88 -4.10 8.61
C ASP A 71 -14.41 -2.65 8.55
#